data_AF-A0A7S4W811-F1
#
_entry.id   AF-A0A7S4W811-F1
#
_cell.length_a   1.000
_cell.length_b   1.000
_cell.length_c   1.000
_cell.angle_alpha   90.00
_cell.angle_beta   90.00
_cell.angle_gamma   90.00
#
_symmetry.space_group_name_H-M   'P 1'
#
loop_
_entity.id
_entity.type
_entity.pdbx_description
1 polymer ?
#
loop_
_entity_poly.entity_id
_entity_poly.type
_entity_poly.pdbx_seq_one_letter_code
_entity_poly.pdbx_strand_id
1 'polypeptide(L)'
;MGSVACGTCGLRDRLEFPVPAHAAPGDRPLSVRSPSGGVLLEVPRASAAGLNGAALKELVTASIGLEAGTKLAFQTDGRTLREDEQLAPLWHGGRAPEVRIILELPWYADLPVLYPDFVKEVSLTDLAIPVAPLEQPRFRLDVHCAGRPTFSALRRKDGDVLISLHRTGGSGMPLVTVTAQCELQSEDGDMVGTIADYVDGSYVLQRGGHQMLLLAPDSEARQMSMLSMSEGRAVEHAVVSHRLKGQLPVEHYQVVVEPSVDSVLVLACFLGLVVCRLAKKPGGTCWTRAEQP
;
A
#
# COMPACT_ATOMS: atom_id res chain seq x y z
N MET A 1 -2.10 33.20 2.03
CA MET A 1 -3.14 32.21 1.68
C MET A 1 -2.52 30.84 1.85
N GLY A 2 -2.70 30.25 3.03
CA GLY A 2 -2.09 28.96 3.39
C GLY A 2 -2.94 27.81 2.90
N SER A 3 -2.32 26.88 2.18
CA SER A 3 -2.89 25.60 1.76
C SER A 3 -2.52 24.56 2.81
N VAL A 4 -3.52 23.87 3.35
CA VAL A 4 -3.34 22.68 4.18
C VAL A 4 -3.72 21.51 3.30
N ALA A 5 -2.85 20.50 3.24
CA ALA A 5 -3.09 19.23 2.57
C ALA A 5 -3.34 18.16 3.63
N CYS A 6 -4.46 17.46 3.50
CA CYS A 6 -4.97 16.38 4.31
C CYS A 6 -4.41 15.09 3.71
N GLY A 7 -3.52 14.46 4.47
CA GLY A 7 -2.83 13.24 4.08
C GLY A 7 -3.71 12.02 4.25
N THR A 8 -4.77 11.91 3.44
CA THR A 8 -5.51 10.63 3.23
C THR A 8 -5.55 10.08 1.79
N CYS A 9 -5.07 10.83 0.78
CA CYS A 9 -5.15 10.36 -0.63
C CYS A 9 -4.29 11.10 -1.67
N GLY A 10 -3.53 12.15 -1.34
CA GLY A 10 -2.89 13.01 -2.36
C GLY A 10 -3.88 13.78 -3.25
N LEU A 11 -5.19 13.52 -3.13
CA LEU A 11 -6.24 14.44 -3.56
C LEU A 11 -6.19 15.61 -2.57
N ARG A 12 -6.28 16.83 -3.09
CA ARG A 12 -6.54 18.01 -2.26
C ARG A 12 -7.70 17.68 -1.31
N ASP A 13 -7.70 18.23 -0.07
CA ASP A 13 -8.75 18.08 0.96
C ASP A 13 -10.17 18.24 0.40
N ARG A 14 -10.22 18.93 -0.72
CA ARG A 14 -11.35 19.11 -1.58
C ARG A 14 -10.90 19.10 -3.03
N LEU A 15 -11.32 18.11 -3.80
CA LEU A 15 -11.36 18.24 -5.25
C LEU A 15 -12.71 18.82 -5.63
N GLU A 16 -12.68 19.96 -6.32
CA GLU A 16 -13.85 20.58 -6.90
C GLU A 16 -13.92 20.20 -8.39
N PHE A 17 -14.99 19.54 -8.80
CA PHE A 17 -15.20 19.17 -10.19
C PHE A 17 -16.00 20.26 -10.91
N PRO A 18 -15.73 20.49 -12.21
CA PRO A 18 -16.52 21.42 -13.00
C PRO A 18 -17.99 21.01 -12.95
N VAL A 19 -18.84 22.01 -12.74
CA VAL A 19 -20.29 21.83 -12.67
C VAL A 19 -20.78 21.35 -14.05
N PRO A 20 -21.64 20.32 -14.15
CA PRO A 20 -22.17 19.86 -15.43
C PRO A 20 -22.76 21.03 -16.24
N ALA A 21 -22.63 20.99 -17.57
CA ALA A 21 -23.07 22.07 -18.46
C ALA A 21 -24.57 22.42 -18.35
N HIS A 22 -25.37 21.56 -17.70
CA HIS A 22 -26.80 21.73 -17.47
C HIS A 22 -27.16 22.22 -16.06
N ALA A 23 -26.18 22.57 -15.23
CA ALA A 23 -26.43 23.00 -13.86
C ALA A 23 -27.01 24.42 -13.77
N ALA A 24 -27.81 24.64 -12.73
CA ALA A 24 -28.44 25.94 -12.51
C ALA A 24 -27.38 26.98 -12.06
N PRO A 25 -27.58 28.27 -12.39
CA PRO A 25 -26.73 29.34 -11.87
C PRO A 25 -26.78 29.34 -10.32
N GLY A 26 -25.62 29.10 -9.68
CA GLY A 26 -25.50 29.05 -8.21
C GLY A 26 -25.21 27.67 -7.63
N ASP A 27 -25.12 26.63 -8.47
CA ASP A 27 -24.74 25.29 -8.03
C ASP A 27 -23.30 25.24 -7.52
N ARG A 28 -23.11 24.62 -6.35
CA ARG A 28 -21.77 24.35 -5.82
C ARG A 28 -21.10 23.28 -6.67
N PRO A 29 -19.78 23.36 -6.93
CA PRO A 29 -19.07 22.26 -7.55
C PRO A 29 -19.17 21.01 -6.69
N LEU A 30 -19.18 19.84 -7.34
CA LEU A 30 -19.04 18.56 -6.69
C LEU A 30 -17.77 18.59 -5.84
N SER A 31 -17.86 18.19 -4.57
CA SER A 31 -16.69 18.11 -3.70
C SER A 31 -16.40 16.69 -3.27
N VAL A 32 -15.16 16.25 -3.48
CA VAL A 32 -14.65 15.00 -2.91
C VAL A 32 -13.97 15.28 -1.58
N ARG A 33 -14.24 14.46 -0.56
CA ARG A 33 -13.53 14.41 0.71
C ARG A 33 -13.05 12.99 0.98
N SER A 34 -11.88 12.81 1.58
CA SER A 34 -11.37 11.49 1.95
C SER A 34 -11.36 11.30 3.47
N PRO A 35 -12.45 10.83 4.09
CA PRO A 35 -12.38 10.32 5.45
C PRO A 35 -11.69 8.95 5.42
N SER A 36 -10.56 8.83 6.12
CA SER A 36 -9.85 7.58 6.50
C SER A 36 -10.41 6.30 5.87
N GLY A 37 -9.98 6.00 4.64
CA GLY A 37 -10.30 4.74 3.94
C GLY A 37 -11.38 4.79 2.85
N GLY A 38 -11.89 5.95 2.44
CA GLY A 38 -12.81 6.06 1.31
C GLY A 38 -12.91 7.45 0.69
N VAL A 39 -13.37 7.52 -0.57
CA VAL A 39 -13.60 8.79 -1.29
C VAL A 39 -15.10 9.13 -1.19
N LEU A 40 -15.44 10.16 -0.43
CA LEU A 40 -16.80 10.67 -0.31
C LEU A 40 -17.05 11.74 -1.38
N LEU A 41 -18.07 11.57 -2.22
CA LEU A 41 -18.50 12.57 -3.19
C LEU A 41 -19.78 13.26 -2.70
N GLU A 42 -19.68 14.56 -2.41
CA GLU A 42 -20.84 15.39 -2.11
C GLU A 42 -21.46 15.88 -3.43
N VAL A 43 -22.65 15.35 -3.77
CA VAL A 43 -23.40 15.72 -4.98
C VAL A 43 -24.48 16.76 -4.64
N PRO A 44 -24.38 18.01 -5.16
CA PRO A 44 -25.41 19.02 -4.97
C PRO A 44 -26.77 18.58 -5.53
N ARG A 45 -27.84 19.03 -4.87
CA ARG A 45 -29.22 18.62 -5.23
C ARG A 45 -29.63 19.00 -6.66
N ALA A 46 -29.20 20.16 -7.13
CA ALA A 46 -29.52 20.59 -8.49
C ALA A 46 -28.74 19.78 -9.54
N SER A 47 -27.54 19.30 -9.21
CA SER A 47 -26.69 18.55 -10.13
C SER A 47 -27.04 17.06 -10.22
N ALA A 48 -27.71 16.46 -9.23
CA ALA A 48 -28.11 15.04 -9.34
C ALA A 48 -29.47 14.80 -10.02
N ALA A 49 -30.15 15.87 -10.47
CA ALA A 49 -31.21 15.74 -11.45
C ALA A 49 -30.61 15.28 -12.80
N GLY A 50 -30.72 13.99 -13.10
CA GLY A 50 -30.17 13.39 -14.33
C GLY A 50 -28.84 12.65 -14.16
N LEU A 51 -28.23 12.67 -12.96
CA LEU A 51 -27.10 11.78 -12.67
C LEU A 51 -27.63 10.39 -12.28
N ASN A 52 -27.22 9.39 -13.06
CA ASN A 52 -27.33 7.98 -12.72
C ASN A 52 -25.94 7.40 -12.38
N GLY A 53 -25.88 6.13 -11.97
CA GLY A 53 -24.62 5.46 -11.65
C GLY A 53 -23.62 5.49 -12.81
N ALA A 54 -24.07 5.39 -14.07
CA ALA A 54 -23.20 5.47 -15.25
C ALA A 54 -22.58 6.86 -15.44
N ALA A 55 -23.37 7.93 -15.31
CA ALA A 55 -22.89 9.31 -15.41
C ALA A 55 -21.93 9.65 -14.27
N LEU A 56 -22.19 9.15 -13.05
CA LEU A 56 -21.25 9.24 -11.94
C LEU A 56 -19.93 8.53 -12.24
N LYS A 57 -20.00 7.32 -12.81
CA LYS A 57 -18.82 6.54 -13.22
C LYS A 57 -17.96 7.32 -14.20
N GLU A 58 -18.57 7.82 -15.28
CA GLU A 58 -17.88 8.60 -16.30
C GLU A 58 -17.24 9.86 -15.71
N LEU A 59 -17.98 10.59 -14.88
CA LEU A 59 -17.49 11.81 -14.23
C LEU A 59 -16.29 11.53 -13.31
N VAL A 60 -16.36 10.48 -12.50
CA VAL A 60 -15.27 10.08 -11.59
C VAL A 60 -14.05 9.59 -12.36
N THR A 61 -14.25 8.73 -13.37
CA THR A 61 -13.17 8.24 -14.23
C THR A 61 -12.45 9.38 -14.94
N ALA A 62 -13.19 10.29 -15.56
CA ALA A 62 -12.62 11.44 -16.28
C ALA A 62 -11.85 12.38 -15.34
N SER A 63 -12.31 12.54 -14.10
CA SER A 63 -11.76 13.53 -13.19
C SER A 63 -10.58 13.05 -12.35
N ILE A 64 -10.51 11.75 -12.06
CA ILE A 64 -9.41 11.14 -11.29
C ILE A 64 -8.37 10.50 -12.22
N GLY A 65 -8.65 10.40 -13.52
CA GLY A 65 -7.74 9.79 -14.49
C GLY A 65 -7.62 8.28 -14.31
N LEU A 66 -8.71 7.61 -13.95
CA LEU A 66 -8.71 6.17 -13.72
C LEU A 66 -8.45 5.42 -15.03
N GLU A 67 -7.63 4.36 -14.96
CA GLU A 67 -7.35 3.51 -16.11
C GLU A 67 -8.60 2.75 -16.57
N ALA A 68 -8.66 2.47 -17.87
CA ALA A 68 -9.72 1.67 -18.47
C ALA A 68 -9.79 0.28 -17.80
N GLY A 69 -10.98 -0.08 -17.30
CA GLY A 69 -11.21 -1.34 -16.58
C GLY A 69 -11.23 -1.21 -15.06
N THR A 70 -10.93 -0.04 -14.48
CA THR A 70 -11.15 0.22 -13.05
C THR A 70 -12.64 0.07 -12.74
N LYS A 71 -12.97 -0.82 -11.80
CA LYS A 71 -14.35 -0.99 -11.36
C LYS A 71 -14.66 0.10 -10.34
N LEU A 72 -15.80 0.76 -10.55
CA LEU A 72 -16.32 1.79 -9.66
C LEU A 72 -17.66 1.30 -9.15
N ALA A 73 -17.79 1.24 -7.83
CA ALA A 73 -19.07 1.07 -7.17
C ALA A 73 -19.41 2.34 -6.41
N PHE A 74 -20.68 2.72 -6.46
CA PHE A 74 -21.19 3.87 -5.70
C PHE A 74 -22.10 3.34 -4.62
N GLN A 75 -21.93 3.77 -3.38
CA GLN A 75 -22.82 3.39 -2.28
C GLN A 75 -23.54 4.61 -1.71
N THR A 76 -24.82 4.44 -1.37
CA THR A 76 -25.62 5.42 -0.61
C THR A 76 -26.46 4.66 0.39
N ASP A 77 -26.57 5.17 1.62
CA ASP A 77 -27.37 4.56 2.70
C ASP A 77 -27.07 3.05 2.90
N GLY A 78 -25.81 2.66 2.73
CA GLY A 78 -25.35 1.28 2.91
C GLY A 78 -25.69 0.31 1.75
N ARG A 79 -26.21 0.79 0.61
CA ARG A 79 -26.48 -0.03 -0.58
C ARG A 79 -25.70 0.43 -1.80
N THR A 80 -25.29 -0.51 -2.64
CA THR A 80 -24.63 -0.23 -3.92
C THR A 80 -25.64 0.23 -4.97
N LEU A 81 -25.36 1.37 -5.61
CA LEU A 81 -26.12 1.95 -6.70
C LEU A 81 -25.85 1.19 -8.00
N ARG A 82 -26.92 0.89 -8.74
CA ARG A 82 -26.80 0.34 -10.09
C ARG A 82 -26.43 1.44 -11.10
N GLU A 83 -25.84 1.06 -12.22
CA GLU A 83 -25.43 2.01 -13.26
C GLU A 83 -26.64 2.78 -13.86
N ASP A 84 -27.80 2.15 -13.94
CA ASP A 84 -29.05 2.71 -14.44
C ASP A 84 -29.87 3.46 -13.38
N GLU A 85 -29.49 3.35 -12.10
CA GLU A 85 -30.25 3.92 -10.99
C GLU A 85 -30.00 5.43 -10.88
N GLN A 86 -31.09 6.21 -10.87
CA GLN A 86 -31.02 7.66 -10.70
C GLN A 86 -30.79 8.02 -9.23
N LEU A 87 -29.97 9.06 -8.98
CA LEU A 87 -29.73 9.56 -7.63
C LEU A 87 -30.92 10.39 -7.09
N ALA A 88 -31.67 11.04 -7.97
CA ALA A 88 -32.71 11.99 -7.57
C ALA A 88 -33.82 11.40 -6.66
N PRO A 89 -34.30 10.16 -6.89
CA PRO A 89 -35.27 9.51 -6.00
C PRO A 89 -34.74 9.22 -4.58
N LEU A 90 -33.42 9.29 -4.36
CA LEU A 90 -32.77 8.91 -3.09
C LEU A 90 -32.68 10.08 -2.11
N TRP A 91 -33.09 11.27 -2.55
CA TRP A 91 -33.26 12.43 -1.68
C TRP A 91 -34.48 12.28 -0.78
N HIS A 92 -34.25 11.79 0.44
CA HIS A 92 -35.27 11.78 1.49
C HIS A 92 -35.10 13.00 2.42
N GLY A 93 -36.20 13.72 2.66
CA GLY A 93 -36.25 14.77 3.70
C GLY A 93 -35.37 16.00 3.43
N GLY A 94 -35.03 16.29 2.17
CA GLY A 94 -34.26 17.49 1.81
C GLY A 94 -32.75 17.42 2.12
N ARG A 95 -32.24 16.28 2.59
CA ARG A 95 -30.80 16.02 2.75
C ARG A 95 -30.24 15.32 1.53
N ALA A 96 -29.04 15.69 1.09
CA ALA A 96 -28.34 15.00 0.00
C ALA A 96 -27.92 13.59 0.41
N PRO A 97 -28.04 12.56 -0.46
CA PRO A 97 -27.50 11.25 -0.17
C PRO A 97 -25.99 11.37 -0.06
N GLU A 98 -25.44 10.69 0.93
CA GLU A 98 -24.00 10.51 1.07
C GLU A 98 -23.58 9.46 0.02
N VAL A 99 -23.01 9.89 -1.10
CA VAL A 99 -22.51 8.97 -2.13
C VAL A 99 -21.05 8.66 -1.86
N ARG A 100 -20.79 7.44 -1.41
CA ARG A 100 -19.44 6.90 -1.24
C ARG A 100 -18.97 6.28 -2.54
N ILE A 101 -17.81 6.71 -3.03
CA ILE A 101 -17.14 6.07 -4.16
C ILE A 101 -16.27 4.96 -3.60
N ILE A 102 -16.56 3.73 -4.00
CA ILE A 102 -15.72 2.57 -3.76
C ILE A 102 -14.94 2.33 -5.04
N LEU A 103 -13.64 2.63 -4.98
CA LEU A 103 -12.70 2.25 -6.01
C LEU A 103 -12.41 0.75 -5.84
N GLU A 104 -12.99 -0.07 -6.71
CA GLU A 104 -12.55 -1.46 -6.88
C GLU A 104 -11.33 -1.41 -7.80
N LEU A 105 -10.19 -1.01 -7.22
CA LEU A 105 -8.92 -1.18 -7.90
C LEU A 105 -8.71 -2.69 -8.11
N PRO A 106 -8.39 -3.15 -9.33
CA PRO A 106 -8.05 -4.54 -9.58
C PRO A 106 -6.67 -4.78 -8.97
N TRP A 107 -6.63 -5.09 -7.67
CA TRP A 107 -5.43 -5.63 -7.08
C TRP A 107 -5.34 -7.07 -7.56
N TYR A 108 -4.15 -7.46 -8.03
CA TYR A 108 -3.92 -8.86 -8.33
C TYR A 108 -4.02 -9.66 -7.03
N ALA A 109 -4.88 -10.66 -7.01
CA ALA A 109 -4.98 -11.59 -5.89
C ALA A 109 -3.68 -12.39 -5.71
N ASP A 110 -2.92 -12.59 -6.79
CA ASP A 110 -1.71 -13.41 -6.80
C ASP A 110 -0.47 -12.53 -6.61
N LEU A 111 0.13 -12.64 -5.42
CA LEU A 111 1.45 -12.07 -5.15
C LEU A 111 2.54 -12.85 -5.90
N PRO A 112 3.59 -12.17 -6.40
CA PRO A 112 4.68 -12.86 -7.09
C PRO A 112 5.41 -13.82 -6.14
N VAL A 113 5.70 -15.03 -6.61
CA VAL A 113 6.50 -16.01 -5.90
C VAL A 113 7.93 -15.93 -6.42
N LEU A 114 8.85 -15.47 -5.57
CA LEU A 114 10.28 -15.36 -5.84
C LEU A 114 11.02 -16.65 -5.50
N TYR A 115 10.57 -17.36 -4.47
CA TYR A 115 11.14 -18.64 -4.07
C TYR A 115 10.07 -19.61 -3.56
N PRO A 116 9.59 -20.52 -4.43
CA PRO A 116 8.47 -21.41 -4.12
C PRO A 116 8.63 -22.25 -2.84
N ASP A 117 9.83 -22.71 -2.49
CA ASP A 117 10.00 -23.57 -1.30
C ASP A 117 9.73 -22.82 0.04
N PHE A 118 9.65 -21.48 0.00
CA PHE A 118 9.28 -20.65 1.14
C PHE A 118 7.79 -20.31 1.21
N VAL A 119 7.00 -20.68 0.20
CA VAL A 119 5.55 -20.64 0.28
C VAL A 119 5.11 -21.80 1.18
N LYS A 120 4.91 -21.49 2.47
CA LYS A 120 4.46 -22.51 3.45
C LYS A 120 2.95 -22.57 3.50
N GLU A 121 2.37 -23.67 3.07
CA GLU A 121 0.90 -23.83 3.07
C GLU A 121 0.28 -23.85 4.48
N VAL A 122 1.04 -24.24 5.52
CA VAL A 122 0.43 -24.67 6.79
C VAL A 122 0.91 -23.91 8.04
N SER A 123 1.98 -23.13 7.95
CA SER A 123 2.54 -22.45 9.13
C SER A 123 2.98 -21.03 8.83
N LEU A 124 2.72 -20.12 9.77
CA LEU A 124 3.32 -18.79 9.82
C LEU A 124 4.85 -18.89 9.74
N THR A 125 5.45 -17.89 9.09
CA THR A 125 6.90 -17.72 9.06
C THR A 125 7.28 -16.51 9.89
N ASP A 126 8.05 -16.71 10.95
CA ASP A 126 8.57 -15.64 11.81
C ASP A 126 10.04 -15.39 11.48
N LEU A 127 10.35 -14.14 11.13
CA LEU A 127 11.68 -13.66 10.80
C LEU A 127 12.11 -12.60 11.82
N ALA A 128 13.31 -12.74 12.37
CA ALA A 128 13.93 -11.71 13.21
C ALA A 128 15.04 -10.99 12.43
N ILE A 129 14.89 -9.68 12.24
CA ILE A 129 15.82 -8.83 11.50
C ILE A 129 16.48 -7.82 12.46
N PRO A 130 17.76 -7.98 12.81
CA PRO A 130 18.44 -7.07 13.74
C PRO A 130 18.45 -5.62 13.21
N VAL A 131 18.17 -4.65 14.09
CA VAL A 131 18.12 -3.22 13.71
C VAL A 131 19.52 -2.66 13.43
N ALA A 132 20.47 -2.90 14.32
CA ALA A 132 21.80 -2.26 14.28
C ALA A 132 22.56 -2.43 12.93
N PRO A 133 22.54 -3.59 12.24
CA PRO A 133 23.14 -3.70 10.91
C PRO A 133 22.47 -2.81 9.86
N LEU A 134 21.15 -2.62 9.91
CA LEU A 134 20.41 -1.84 8.91
C LEU A 134 20.79 -0.35 8.90
N GLU A 135 21.30 0.16 10.01
CA GLU A 135 21.78 1.54 10.15
C GLU A 135 23.11 1.77 9.40
N GLN A 136 23.79 0.70 9.00
CA GLN A 136 25.09 0.81 8.34
C GLN A 136 24.92 1.09 6.83
N PRO A 137 25.80 1.90 6.22
CA PRO A 137 25.81 2.13 4.76
C PRO A 137 26.03 0.84 3.96
N ARG A 138 26.71 -0.14 4.57
CA ARG A 138 26.87 -1.51 4.07
C ARG A 138 26.60 -2.45 5.21
N PHE A 139 25.78 -3.45 4.98
CA PHE A 139 25.46 -4.43 6.00
C PHE A 139 25.40 -5.82 5.38
N ARG A 140 25.66 -6.80 6.24
CA ARG A 140 25.29 -8.19 6.02
C ARG A 140 24.43 -8.58 7.20
N LEU A 141 23.24 -9.08 6.94
CA LEU A 141 22.34 -9.60 7.96
C LEU A 141 21.99 -11.04 7.63
N ASP A 142 22.00 -11.88 8.65
CA ASP A 142 21.49 -13.24 8.58
C ASP A 142 20.09 -13.23 9.21
N VAL A 143 19.05 -13.47 8.40
CA VAL A 143 17.66 -13.53 8.85
C VAL A 143 17.38 -14.95 9.33
N HIS A 144 17.15 -15.09 10.63
CA HIS A 144 16.78 -16.36 11.21
C HIS A 144 15.30 -16.65 10.91
N CYS A 145 15.03 -17.81 10.33
CA CYS A 145 13.70 -18.38 10.20
C CYS A 145 13.66 -19.61 11.10
N ALA A 146 12.69 -19.67 12.03
CA ALA A 146 12.58 -20.77 12.98
C ALA A 146 12.56 -22.14 12.27
N GLY A 147 13.61 -22.93 12.50
CA GLY A 147 13.76 -24.28 11.95
C GLY A 147 14.05 -24.39 10.45
N ARG A 148 14.54 -23.32 9.79
CA ARG A 148 14.73 -23.28 8.34
C ARG A 148 16.04 -22.62 7.89
N PRO A 149 16.42 -22.78 6.60
CA PRO A 149 17.57 -22.10 6.03
C PRO A 149 17.49 -20.58 6.29
N THR A 150 18.63 -20.04 6.69
CA THR A 150 18.82 -18.63 7.01
C THR A 150 18.89 -17.82 5.71
N PHE A 151 18.24 -16.66 5.64
CA PHE A 151 18.50 -15.74 4.52
C PHE A 151 19.70 -14.89 4.85
N SER A 152 20.45 -14.46 3.84
CA SER A 152 21.40 -13.37 3.99
C SER A 152 20.98 -12.20 3.13
N ALA A 153 20.97 -10.99 3.69
CA ALA A 153 20.84 -9.77 2.89
C ALA A 153 22.15 -8.97 2.97
N LEU A 154 22.65 -8.55 1.81
CA LEU A 154 23.90 -7.82 1.64
C LEU A 154 23.65 -6.51 0.91
N ARG A 155 23.89 -5.38 1.59
CA ARG A 155 23.91 -4.06 0.95
C ARG A 155 25.25 -3.83 0.24
N ARG A 156 25.20 -3.73 -1.08
CA ARG A 156 26.33 -3.56 -2.01
C ARG A 156 26.78 -2.09 -2.08
N LYS A 157 27.84 -1.82 -2.84
CA LYS A 157 28.45 -0.49 -2.94
C LYS A 157 27.61 0.51 -3.74
N ASP A 158 26.87 0.01 -4.71
CA ASP A 158 25.89 0.71 -5.54
C ASP A 158 24.64 1.15 -4.74
N GLY A 159 24.44 0.56 -3.55
CA GLY A 159 23.29 0.82 -2.68
C GLY A 159 22.24 -0.29 -2.75
N ASP A 160 22.38 -1.23 -3.67
CA ASP A 160 21.47 -2.34 -3.86
C ASP A 160 21.57 -3.33 -2.70
N VAL A 161 20.46 -4.00 -2.40
CA VAL A 161 20.43 -5.08 -1.41
C VAL A 161 20.20 -6.40 -2.13
N LEU A 162 21.19 -7.28 -2.07
CA LEU A 162 21.05 -8.64 -2.53
C LEU A 162 20.52 -9.52 -1.40
N ILE A 163 19.38 -10.15 -1.60
CA ILE A 163 18.86 -11.20 -0.72
C ILE A 163 19.22 -12.56 -1.33
N SER A 164 19.82 -13.43 -0.53
CA SER A 164 20.28 -14.75 -0.95
C SER A 164 19.99 -15.81 0.10
N LEU A 165 19.87 -17.05 -0.34
CA LEU A 165 19.75 -18.21 0.54
C LEU A 165 21.13 -18.54 1.11
N HIS A 166 21.25 -18.61 2.45
CA HIS A 166 22.50 -19.03 3.08
C HIS A 166 22.74 -20.51 2.80
N ARG A 167 23.90 -20.84 2.22
CA ARG A 167 24.36 -22.22 2.02
C ARG A 167 25.65 -22.44 2.78
N THR A 168 25.73 -23.53 3.53
CA THR A 168 26.96 -23.96 4.20
C THR A 168 28.01 -24.34 3.15
N GLY A 169 29.09 -23.55 3.04
CA GLY A 169 30.27 -23.89 2.21
C GLY A 169 30.43 -23.16 0.87
N GLY A 170 29.71 -22.07 0.60
CA GLY A 170 29.88 -21.30 -0.65
C GLY A 170 29.17 -19.95 -0.69
N SER A 171 29.25 -19.26 -1.83
CA SER A 171 28.43 -18.06 -2.08
C SER A 171 26.94 -18.43 -2.06
N GLY A 172 26.14 -17.70 -1.28
CA GLY A 172 24.70 -17.93 -1.20
C GLY A 172 24.03 -17.82 -2.57
N MET A 173 22.92 -18.54 -2.77
CA MET A 173 22.15 -18.49 -4.00
C MET A 173 21.34 -17.18 -4.04
N PRO A 174 21.58 -16.27 -4.99
CA PRO A 174 20.83 -15.02 -5.09
C PRO A 174 19.35 -15.33 -5.34
N LEU A 175 18.44 -14.61 -4.67
CA LEU A 175 17.00 -14.80 -4.81
C LEU A 175 16.34 -13.57 -5.42
N VAL A 176 16.65 -12.40 -4.87
CA VAL A 176 16.09 -11.12 -5.28
C VAL A 176 17.07 -10.01 -4.99
N THR A 177 17.12 -9.02 -5.88
CA THR A 177 17.87 -7.79 -5.69
C THR A 177 16.88 -6.64 -5.51
N VAL A 178 17.07 -5.85 -4.45
CA VAL A 178 16.35 -4.59 -4.25
C VAL A 178 17.27 -3.44 -4.63
N THR A 179 16.93 -2.73 -5.70
CA THR A 179 17.79 -1.65 -6.23
C THR A 179 17.67 -0.37 -5.41
N ALA A 180 18.65 0.52 -5.55
CA ALA A 180 18.59 1.87 -4.96
C ALA A 180 17.39 2.71 -5.45
N GLN A 181 16.79 2.34 -6.59
CA GLN A 181 15.59 2.91 -7.19
C GLN A 181 14.30 2.27 -6.67
N CYS A 182 14.39 1.36 -5.69
CA CYS A 182 13.26 0.66 -5.08
C CYS A 182 12.58 -0.34 -6.00
N GLU A 183 13.35 -0.89 -6.93
CA GLU A 183 12.89 -1.94 -7.82
C GLU A 183 13.27 -3.29 -7.22
N LEU A 184 12.36 -4.25 -7.28
CA LEU A 184 12.61 -5.65 -6.96
C LEU A 184 12.88 -6.37 -8.27
N GLN A 185 14.06 -6.97 -8.36
CA GLN A 185 14.49 -7.76 -9.52
C GLN A 185 14.72 -9.21 -9.08
N SER A 186 14.23 -10.17 -9.87
CA SER A 186 14.46 -11.60 -9.63
C SER A 186 15.95 -11.98 -9.77
N GLU A 187 16.28 -13.24 -9.51
CA GLU A 187 17.61 -13.80 -9.79
C GLU A 187 18.03 -13.60 -11.26
N ASP A 188 17.09 -13.74 -12.19
CA ASP A 188 17.32 -13.58 -13.63
C ASP A 188 17.40 -12.11 -14.08
N GLY A 189 17.19 -11.17 -13.16
CA GLY A 189 17.16 -9.73 -13.44
C GLY A 189 15.79 -9.22 -13.93
N ASP A 190 14.76 -10.07 -13.96
CA ASP A 190 13.42 -9.66 -14.35
C ASP A 190 12.79 -8.74 -13.30
N MET A 191 12.11 -7.69 -13.78
CA MET A 191 11.38 -6.77 -12.91
C MET A 191 10.18 -7.46 -12.26
N VAL A 192 10.23 -7.62 -10.95
CA VAL A 192 9.13 -8.11 -10.10
C VAL A 192 8.15 -6.98 -9.82
N GLY A 193 8.65 -5.80 -9.47
CA GLY A 193 7.84 -4.63 -9.17
C GLY A 193 8.65 -3.48 -8.59
N THR A 194 8.02 -2.34 -8.40
CA THR A 194 8.63 -1.13 -7.84
C THR A 194 7.87 -0.73 -6.58
N ILE A 195 8.60 -0.42 -5.51
CA ILE A 195 8.03 0.17 -4.30
C ILE A 195 7.93 1.69 -4.50
N ALA A 196 6.71 2.18 -4.57
CA ALA A 196 6.40 3.59 -4.72
C ALA A 196 5.81 4.18 -3.43
N ASP A 197 5.95 5.49 -3.28
CA ASP A 197 5.19 6.22 -2.27
C ASP A 197 3.70 6.06 -2.59
N TYR A 198 2.93 5.80 -1.55
CA TYR A 198 1.49 5.82 -1.60
C TYR A 198 0.97 6.92 -0.67
N VAL A 199 -0.34 6.95 -0.49
CA VAL A 199 -0.98 7.97 0.32
C VAL A 199 -0.65 7.74 1.80
N ASP A 200 -0.50 8.83 2.56
CA ASP A 200 -0.52 8.82 4.04
C ASP A 200 0.69 8.20 4.69
N GLY A 201 1.82 8.24 3.98
CA GLY A 201 3.04 7.57 4.42
C GLY A 201 2.98 6.05 4.30
N SER A 202 1.94 5.52 3.62
CA SER A 202 1.94 4.15 3.12
C SER A 202 2.76 4.03 1.85
N TYR A 203 3.05 2.79 1.47
CA TYR A 203 3.80 2.49 0.24
C TYR A 203 3.13 1.36 -0.51
N VAL A 204 3.39 1.26 -1.81
CA VAL A 204 2.82 0.20 -2.62
C VAL A 204 3.90 -0.48 -3.45
N LEU A 205 3.90 -1.80 -3.45
CA LEU A 205 4.55 -2.60 -4.48
C LEU A 205 3.63 -2.63 -5.69
N GLN A 206 4.10 -2.11 -6.82
CA GLN A 206 3.34 -2.06 -8.06
C GLN A 206 4.14 -2.58 -9.25
N ARG A 207 3.44 -3.10 -10.26
CA ARG A 207 4.04 -3.55 -11.52
C ARG A 207 3.15 -3.12 -12.68
N GLY A 208 3.72 -2.37 -13.64
CA GLY A 208 2.98 -1.92 -14.82
C GLY A 208 1.72 -1.12 -14.51
N GLY A 209 1.75 -0.26 -13.48
CA GLY A 209 0.59 0.52 -13.00
C GLY A 209 -0.32 -0.23 -12.02
N HIS A 210 -0.20 -1.55 -11.91
CA HIS A 210 -1.03 -2.36 -11.02
C HIS A 210 -0.45 -2.42 -9.61
N GLN A 211 -1.27 -2.11 -8.61
CA GLN A 211 -0.95 -2.27 -7.20
C GLN A 211 -1.09 -3.73 -6.80
N MET A 212 -0.03 -4.30 -6.22
CA MET A 212 0.01 -5.70 -5.80
C MET A 212 -0.05 -5.83 -4.28
N LEU A 213 0.72 -5.01 -3.56
CA LEU A 213 0.84 -5.08 -2.11
C LEU A 213 0.97 -3.68 -1.51
N LEU A 214 0.12 -3.33 -0.57
CA LEU A 214 0.17 -2.11 0.23
C LEU A 214 0.94 -2.37 1.51
N LEU A 215 1.88 -1.49 1.82
CA LEU A 215 2.66 -1.47 3.05
C LEU A 215 2.19 -0.28 3.87
N ALA A 216 1.32 -0.56 4.84
CA ALA A 216 0.62 0.44 5.63
C ALA A 216 1.18 0.47 7.06
N PRO A 217 1.78 1.59 7.51
CA PRO A 217 2.06 1.81 8.93
C PRO A 217 0.76 1.78 9.74
N ASP A 218 0.82 1.33 10.99
CA ASP A 218 -0.20 1.64 11.97
C ASP A 218 -0.15 3.12 12.38
N SER A 219 -1.17 3.59 13.10
CA SER A 219 -1.26 4.99 13.53
C SER A 219 -0.12 5.44 14.44
N GLU A 220 0.55 4.50 15.10
CA GLU A 220 1.69 4.76 15.99
C GLU A 220 3.06 4.57 15.32
N ALA A 221 3.09 4.16 14.03
CA ALA A 221 4.27 3.74 13.29
C ALA A 221 5.13 2.67 14.00
N ARG A 222 4.52 1.87 14.88
CA ARG A 222 5.16 0.75 15.60
C ARG A 222 5.05 -0.56 14.85
N GLN A 223 4.05 -0.64 13.99
CA GLN A 223 3.75 -1.80 13.18
C GLN A 223 3.53 -1.38 11.73
N MET A 224 3.84 -2.27 10.80
CA MET A 224 3.50 -2.14 9.39
C MET A 224 2.80 -3.41 8.96
N SER A 225 1.60 -3.27 8.39
CA SER A 225 0.90 -4.38 7.75
C SER A 225 1.16 -4.37 6.25
N MET A 226 1.37 -5.54 5.67
CA MET A 226 1.46 -5.77 4.23
C MET A 226 0.16 -6.41 3.76
N LEU A 227 -0.63 -5.66 3.01
CA LEU A 227 -2.00 -6.00 2.64
C LEU A 227 -2.11 -6.14 1.12
N SER A 228 -2.92 -7.07 0.63
CA SER A 228 -3.46 -7.01 -0.73
C SER A 228 -4.98 -6.81 -0.69
N MET A 229 -5.62 -6.57 -1.84
CA MET A 229 -7.06 -6.63 -1.95
C MET A 229 -7.46 -7.88 -2.74
N SER A 230 -8.36 -8.68 -2.18
CA SER A 230 -8.96 -9.83 -2.86
C SER A 230 -10.46 -9.78 -2.63
N GLU A 231 -11.23 -9.89 -3.72
CA GLU A 231 -12.71 -9.85 -3.68
C GLU A 231 -13.28 -8.64 -2.89
N GLY A 232 -12.64 -7.48 -3.03
CA GLY A 232 -13.04 -6.24 -2.34
C GLY A 232 -12.72 -6.20 -0.85
N ARG A 233 -11.94 -7.16 -0.33
CA ARG A 233 -11.50 -7.22 1.07
C ARG A 233 -9.98 -7.07 1.15
N ALA A 234 -9.53 -6.34 2.16
CA ALA A 234 -8.12 -6.33 2.52
C ALA A 234 -7.74 -7.69 3.10
N VAL A 235 -6.68 -8.28 2.57
CA VAL A 235 -6.07 -9.53 3.04
C VAL A 235 -4.69 -9.18 3.56
N GLU A 236 -4.44 -9.44 4.84
CA GLU A 236 -3.12 -9.27 5.44
C GLU A 236 -2.24 -10.47 5.10
N HIS A 237 -1.03 -10.20 4.62
CA HIS A 237 -0.05 -11.21 4.19
C HIS A 237 1.16 -11.24 5.11
N ALA A 238 1.48 -10.12 5.72
CA ALA A 238 2.55 -10.04 6.71
C ALA A 238 2.39 -8.83 7.62
N VAL A 239 2.98 -8.94 8.79
CA VAL A 239 3.10 -7.88 9.77
C VAL A 239 4.55 -7.71 10.16
N VAL A 240 5.03 -6.46 10.15
CA VAL A 240 6.34 -6.08 10.69
C VAL A 240 6.11 -5.30 11.98
N SER A 241 6.66 -5.78 13.09
CA SER A 241 6.62 -5.08 14.37
C SER A 241 8.02 -4.76 14.85
N HIS A 242 8.21 -3.55 15.37
CA HIS A 242 9.46 -3.21 16.04
C HIS A 242 9.50 -3.81 17.45
N ARG A 243 10.55 -4.58 17.76
CA ARG A 243 10.73 -5.26 19.06
C ARG A 243 11.98 -4.74 19.75
N LEU A 244 11.76 -4.12 20.92
CA LEU A 244 12.84 -3.78 21.84
C LEU A 244 13.53 -5.04 22.37
N LYS A 245 14.74 -4.87 22.88
CA LYS A 245 15.49 -5.94 23.55
C LYS A 245 14.62 -6.60 24.64
N GLY A 246 14.54 -7.92 24.62
CA GLY A 246 13.65 -8.69 25.49
C GLY A 246 13.95 -10.18 25.38
N GLN A 247 13.00 -10.95 24.84
CA GLN A 247 13.18 -12.39 24.60
C GLN A 247 14.34 -12.72 23.67
N LEU A 248 14.61 -11.84 22.69
CA LEU A 248 15.81 -11.88 21.86
C LEU A 248 16.85 -10.88 22.38
N PRO A 249 18.16 -11.19 22.22
CA PRO A 249 19.25 -10.46 22.86
C PRO A 249 19.44 -9.04 22.32
N VAL A 250 18.87 -8.74 21.16
CA VAL A 250 19.03 -7.47 20.44
C VAL A 250 17.68 -6.92 19.98
N GLU A 251 17.63 -5.60 19.83
CA GLU A 251 16.55 -4.90 19.14
C GLU A 251 16.46 -5.39 17.69
N HIS A 252 15.25 -5.72 17.26
CA HIS A 252 15.01 -6.30 15.94
C HIS A 252 13.61 -5.92 15.43
N TYR A 253 13.43 -6.00 14.13
CA TYR A 253 12.11 -6.10 13.52
C TYR A 253 11.69 -7.56 13.49
N GLN A 254 10.49 -7.83 13.99
CA GLN A 254 9.84 -9.13 13.85
C GLN A 254 8.93 -9.06 12.63
N VAL A 255 9.15 -9.94 11.66
CA VAL A 255 8.30 -10.05 10.47
C VAL A 255 7.58 -11.38 10.52
N VAL A 256 6.27 -11.32 10.73
CA VAL A 256 5.38 -12.48 10.73
C VAL A 256 4.70 -12.54 9.37
N VAL A 257 4.93 -13.62 8.64
CA VAL A 257 4.39 -13.85 7.29
C VAL A 257 3.32 -14.93 7.35
N GLU A 258 2.16 -14.65 6.77
CA GLU A 258 1.02 -15.56 6.69
C GLU A 258 1.35 -16.82 5.86
N PRO A 259 0.66 -17.94 6.11
CA PRO A 259 0.77 -19.12 5.26
C PRO A 259 0.46 -18.79 3.80
N SER A 260 1.08 -19.53 2.89
CA SER A 260 0.96 -19.39 1.43
C SER A 260 1.51 -18.08 0.86
N VAL A 261 2.18 -17.27 1.67
CA VAL A 261 2.88 -16.06 1.22
C VAL A 261 4.37 -16.33 1.14
N ASP A 262 5.01 -15.85 0.07
CA ASP A 262 6.45 -15.94 -0.08
C ASP A 262 7.17 -14.96 0.88
N SER A 263 7.83 -15.51 1.90
CA SER A 263 8.62 -14.73 2.85
C SER A 263 9.76 -13.93 2.22
N VAL A 264 10.28 -14.35 1.05
CA VAL A 264 11.32 -13.61 0.31
C VAL A 264 10.75 -12.31 -0.25
N LEU A 265 9.53 -12.34 -0.79
CA LEU A 265 8.84 -11.15 -1.27
C LEU A 265 8.62 -10.16 -0.12
N VAL A 266 8.09 -10.63 1.00
CA VAL A 266 7.84 -9.79 2.19
C VAL A 266 9.15 -9.16 2.69
N LEU A 267 10.21 -9.97 2.81
CA LEU A 267 11.52 -9.49 3.24
C LEU A 267 12.09 -8.45 2.25
N ALA A 268 11.95 -8.67 0.95
CA ALA A 268 12.39 -7.74 -0.09
C ALA A 268 11.64 -6.41 -0.02
N CYS A 269 10.32 -6.45 0.16
CA CYS A 269 9.50 -5.25 0.34
C CYS A 269 9.91 -4.47 1.59
N PHE A 270 10.09 -5.15 2.72
CA PHE A 270 10.53 -4.52 3.97
C PHE A 270 11.92 -3.88 3.84
N LEU A 271 12.91 -4.63 3.34
CA LEU A 271 14.27 -4.12 3.17
C LEU A 271 14.33 -3.01 2.11
N GLY A 272 13.49 -3.08 1.08
CA GLY A 272 13.34 -2.01 0.11
C GLY A 272 12.90 -0.71 0.74
N LEU A 273 11.90 -0.72 1.63
CA LEU A 273 11.50 0.47 2.38
C LEU A 273 12.62 1.01 3.26
N VAL A 274 13.30 0.13 3.99
CA VAL A 274 14.43 0.50 4.85
C VAL A 274 15.50 1.21 4.03
N VAL A 275 15.95 0.61 2.92
CA VAL A 275 17.07 1.15 2.13
C VAL A 275 16.67 2.37 1.31
N CYS A 276 15.49 2.35 0.70
CA CYS A 276 15.05 3.44 -0.16
C CYS A 276 14.66 4.71 0.58
N ARG A 277 14.08 4.58 1.78
CA ARG A 277 13.35 5.70 2.39
C ARG A 277 13.93 6.13 3.73
N LEU A 278 14.49 5.23 4.54
CA LEU A 278 15.19 5.64 5.76
C LEU A 278 16.50 6.38 5.45
N ALA A 279 17.16 6.05 4.34
CA ALA A 279 18.38 6.73 3.92
C ALA A 279 18.15 8.16 3.39
N LYS A 280 16.92 8.51 2.98
CA LYS A 280 16.61 9.75 2.25
C LYS A 280 15.97 10.86 3.10
N LYS A 281 15.55 10.62 4.35
CA LYS A 281 15.08 11.69 5.24
C LYS A 281 16.23 12.23 6.10
N PRO A 282 16.85 13.39 5.78
CA PRO A 282 17.78 14.05 6.69
C PRO A 282 17.03 14.44 7.96
N GLY A 283 17.36 13.79 9.09
CA GLY A 283 16.68 13.99 10.38
C GLY A 283 15.45 13.11 10.61
N GLY A 284 15.06 12.27 9.64
CA GLY A 284 14.06 11.23 9.87
C GLY A 284 14.72 10.11 10.64
N THR A 285 14.38 9.97 11.92
CA THR A 285 14.67 8.77 12.64
C THR A 285 14.17 7.58 11.83
N CYS A 286 14.96 6.50 11.82
CA CYS A 286 14.45 5.17 11.50
C CYS A 286 13.08 5.00 12.19
N TRP A 287 12.16 4.19 11.64
CA TRP A 287 10.81 3.95 12.22
C TRP A 287 10.81 3.69 13.75
N THR A 288 11.98 3.44 14.34
CA THR A 288 12.32 3.20 15.74
C THR A 288 12.26 4.39 16.71
N ARG A 289 12.22 5.65 16.27
CA ARG A 289 12.07 6.81 17.19
C ARG A 289 10.90 7.69 16.78
N ALA A 290 9.69 7.20 17.01
CA ALA A 290 8.68 8.11 17.52
C ALA A 290 9.23 8.66 18.85
N GLU A 291 9.47 9.97 18.93
CA GLU A 291 9.82 10.64 20.17
C GLU A 291 8.75 10.27 21.20
N GLN A 292 9.09 9.40 22.14
CA GLN A 292 8.23 9.15 23.30
C GLN A 292 8.13 10.47 24.08
N PRO A 293 6.94 10.94 24.45
CA PRO A 293 6.79 12.05 25.38
C PRO A 293 7.37 11.73 26.76
#